data_AF-A0A0G0JPI4-F1
#
_entry.id   AF-A0A0G0JPI4-F1
#
_cell.length_a   1.000
_cell.length_b   1.000
_cell.length_c   1.000
_cell.angle_alpha   90.00
_cell.angle_beta   90.00
_cell.angle_gamma   90.00
#
_symmetry.space_group_name_H-M   'P 1'
#
loop_
_entity.id
_entity.type
_entity.pdbx_description
1 polymer ?
#
loop_
_entity_poly.entity_id
_entity_poly.type
_entity_poly.pdbx_seq_one_letter_code
_entity_poly.pdbx_strand_id
1 'polypeptide(L)'
;MKKILILATISVLLFTGISVGYASSPVSSTALVQLPAPLVAPFKDVKTTDFFAPYVDALKAEGILGGYANGTFKPGSPLNRAEFATALGRSNALMDGKMQNLMTVICDGFKTTDFSNEDAKSKFTALCATGL
;
A
#
# COMPACT_ATOMS: atom_id res chain seq x y z
N MET A 1 9.20 -53.04 -12.91
CA MET A 1 7.72 -52.92 -13.08
C MET A 1 7.21 -51.49 -12.94
N LYS A 2 7.63 -50.69 -11.93
CA LYS A 2 7.20 -49.29 -11.73
C LYS A 2 7.80 -48.25 -12.71
N LYS A 3 8.94 -48.54 -13.33
CA LYS A 3 9.64 -47.64 -14.29
C LYS A 3 8.98 -47.57 -15.67
N ILE A 4 8.25 -48.62 -16.07
CA ILE A 4 7.54 -48.68 -17.37
C ILE A 4 6.26 -47.83 -17.33
N LEU A 5 5.61 -47.73 -16.16
CA LEU A 5 4.41 -46.91 -15.96
C LEU A 5 4.69 -45.40 -16.07
N ILE A 6 5.89 -44.95 -15.68
CA ILE A 6 6.29 -43.53 -15.71
C ILE A 6 6.69 -43.08 -17.13
N LEU A 7 7.23 -43.98 -17.96
CA LEU A 7 7.56 -43.68 -19.35
C LEU A 7 6.30 -43.56 -20.25
N ALA A 8 5.23 -44.30 -19.93
CA ALA A 8 3.98 -44.23 -20.67
C ALA A 8 3.22 -42.91 -20.44
N THR A 9 3.30 -42.31 -19.25
CA THR A 9 2.61 -41.05 -18.93
C THR A 9 3.32 -39.81 -19.48
N ILE A 10 4.66 -39.85 -19.55
CA ILE A 10 5.47 -38.75 -20.11
C ILE A 10 5.25 -38.61 -21.63
N SER A 11 4.98 -39.72 -22.35
CA SER A 11 4.67 -39.70 -23.78
C SER A 11 3.33 -39.03 -24.11
N VAL A 12 2.32 -39.20 -23.24
CA VAL A 12 0.98 -38.59 -23.40
C VAL A 12 1.00 -37.08 -23.15
N LEU A 13 1.88 -36.60 -22.27
CA LEU A 13 2.06 -35.18 -21.95
C LEU A 13 2.83 -34.40 -23.02
N LEU A 14 3.65 -35.06 -23.85
CA LEU A 14 4.36 -34.42 -24.96
C LEU A 14 3.52 -34.31 -26.24
N PHE A 15 2.43 -35.07 -26.36
CA PHE A 15 1.55 -35.06 -27.54
C PHE A 15 0.35 -34.12 -27.41
N THR A 16 -0.01 -33.73 -26.18
CA THR A 16 -1.05 -32.74 -25.91
C THR A 16 -0.39 -31.40 -25.63
N GLY A 17 -0.13 -30.63 -26.68
CA GLY A 17 0.44 -29.28 -26.60
C GLY A 17 -0.50 -28.25 -25.95
N ILE A 18 -0.88 -28.44 -24.69
CA ILE A 18 -1.57 -27.43 -23.89
C ILE A 18 -0.54 -26.70 -23.03
N SER A 19 -0.07 -25.60 -23.59
CA SER A 19 0.57 -24.51 -22.90
C SER A 19 -0.46 -23.72 -22.10
N VAL A 20 -0.52 -23.93 -20.77
CA VAL A 20 -0.84 -22.83 -19.85
C VAL A 20 0.22 -22.80 -18.77
N GLY A 21 1.25 -22.01 -19.05
CA GLY A 21 2.24 -21.63 -18.05
C GLY A 21 1.62 -20.64 -17.07
N TYR A 22 1.32 -21.11 -15.87
CA TYR A 22 1.25 -20.21 -14.71
C TYR A 22 2.69 -19.97 -14.29
N ALA A 23 3.33 -18.97 -14.90
CA ALA A 23 4.52 -18.37 -14.33
C ALA A 23 4.09 -17.55 -13.12
N SER A 24 3.84 -18.19 -11.97
CA SER A 24 3.91 -17.48 -10.70
C SER A 24 5.40 -17.32 -10.40
N SER A 25 5.99 -16.24 -10.92
CA SER A 25 7.27 -15.78 -10.41
C SER A 25 7.12 -15.59 -8.90
N PRO A 26 8.02 -16.16 -8.07
CA PRO A 26 8.10 -15.73 -6.69
C PRO A 26 8.61 -14.30 -6.75
N VAL A 27 7.73 -13.32 -6.56
CA VAL A 27 8.17 -12.02 -6.04
C VAL A 27 8.67 -12.28 -4.63
N SER A 28 9.92 -12.73 -4.53
CA SER A 28 10.75 -12.56 -3.34
C SER A 28 10.98 -11.07 -3.18
N SER A 29 9.92 -10.35 -2.80
CA SER A 29 10.02 -9.03 -2.19
C SER A 29 10.47 -9.22 -0.74
N THR A 30 11.64 -9.83 -0.57
CA THR A 30 12.53 -9.50 0.55
C THR A 30 13.20 -8.18 0.20
N ALA A 31 12.39 -7.13 0.02
CA ALA A 31 12.84 -5.82 0.45
C ALA A 31 12.91 -5.94 1.97
N LEU A 32 14.11 -6.20 2.47
CA LEU A 32 14.38 -6.06 3.89
C LEU A 32 14.08 -4.60 4.22
N VAL A 33 12.92 -4.35 4.80
CA VAL A 33 12.72 -3.21 5.68
C VAL A 33 13.72 -3.45 6.82
N GLN A 34 14.94 -2.94 6.63
CA GLN A 34 15.92 -2.83 7.69
C GLN A 34 15.23 -1.98 8.77
N LEU A 35 14.83 -2.60 9.88
CA LEU A 35 14.33 -1.88 11.05
C LEU A 35 15.49 -1.82 12.06
N PRO A 36 16.32 -0.75 12.05
CA PRO A 36 17.36 -0.58 13.06
C PRO A 36 16.74 0.07 14.30
N ALA A 37 16.08 -0.71 15.14
CA ALA A 37 15.84 -0.37 16.55
C ALA A 37 15.33 -1.61 17.31
N PRO A 38 15.68 -1.76 18.60
CA PRO A 38 14.95 -2.70 19.46
C PRO A 38 13.48 -2.29 19.47
N LEU A 39 12.60 -3.18 19.00
CA LEU A 39 11.16 -2.95 18.96
C LEU A 39 10.66 -2.78 20.40
N VAL A 40 10.33 -1.54 20.77
CA VAL A 40 9.68 -1.21 22.04
C VAL A 40 8.17 -1.37 21.83
N ALA A 41 7.47 -1.90 22.84
CA ALA A 41 6.02 -2.06 22.76
C ALA A 41 5.34 -0.71 22.44
N PRO A 42 4.65 -0.58 21.29
CA PRO A 42 4.10 0.72 20.88
C PRO A 42 2.92 1.14 21.75
N PHE A 43 2.20 0.19 22.35
CA PHE A 43 1.09 0.43 23.28
C PHE A 43 1.12 -0.63 24.40
N LYS A 44 0.43 -0.36 25.52
CA LYS A 44 0.40 -1.29 26.68
C LYS A 44 -0.15 -2.68 26.35
N ASP A 45 -1.03 -2.76 25.36
CA ASP A 45 -1.74 -3.96 24.92
C ASP A 45 -1.23 -4.52 23.59
N VAL A 46 -0.08 -4.03 23.10
CA VAL A 46 0.60 -4.55 21.91
C VAL A 46 1.96 -5.09 22.33
N LYS A 47 2.13 -6.40 22.27
CA LYS A 47 3.39 -7.05 22.62
C LYS A 47 4.34 -6.98 21.43
N THR A 48 5.63 -6.88 21.69
CA THR A 48 6.67 -6.86 20.64
C THR A 48 6.72 -8.16 19.83
N THR A 49 6.15 -9.25 20.35
CA THR A 49 6.00 -10.54 19.66
C THR A 49 4.79 -10.62 18.74
N ASP A 50 3.86 -9.67 18.82
CA ASP A 50 2.68 -9.67 17.97
C ASP A 50 3.09 -9.32 16.54
N PHE A 51 2.60 -10.07 15.55
CA PHE A 51 3.01 -9.90 14.14
C PHE A 51 2.74 -8.49 13.60
N PHE A 52 1.75 -7.79 14.16
CA PHE A 52 1.36 -6.43 13.77
C PHE A 52 2.13 -5.33 14.52
N ALA A 53 2.83 -5.66 15.61
CA ALA A 53 3.55 -4.69 16.43
C ALA A 53 4.52 -3.79 15.66
N PRO A 54 5.38 -4.29 14.74
CA PRO A 54 6.29 -3.41 13.99
C PRO A 54 5.56 -2.41 13.10
N TYR A 55 4.40 -2.79 12.55
CA TYR A 55 3.60 -1.89 11.71
C TYR A 55 2.92 -0.82 12.56
N VAL A 56 2.36 -1.21 13.71
CA VAL A 56 1.73 -0.27 14.65
C VAL A 56 2.76 0.72 15.19
N ASP A 57 3.97 0.27 15.48
CA ASP A 57 5.08 1.12 15.93
C ASP A 57 5.49 2.14 14.86
N ALA A 58 5.69 1.69 13.62
CA ALA A 58 6.01 2.58 12.50
C ALA A 58 4.90 3.64 12.28
N LEU A 59 3.64 3.22 12.25
CA LEU A 59 2.51 4.13 12.05
C LEU A 59 2.31 5.11 13.23
N LYS A 60 2.68 4.69 14.44
CA LYS A 60 2.68 5.56 15.64
C LYS A 60 3.81 6.57 15.58
N ALA A 61 5.01 6.17 15.16
CA ALA A 61 6.17 7.06 15.01
C ALA A 61 5.89 8.18 14.00
N GLU A 62 5.19 7.83 12.92
CA GLU A 62 4.72 8.78 11.90
C GLU A 62 3.48 9.59 12.33
N GLY A 63 2.94 9.36 13.53
CA GLY A 63 1.76 10.06 14.04
C GLY A 63 0.44 9.74 13.34
N ILE A 64 0.41 8.74 12.46
CA ILE A 64 -0.79 8.29 11.72
C ILE A 64 -1.79 7.68 12.70
N LEU A 65 -1.30 6.73 13.50
CA LEU A 65 -2.10 6.04 14.50
C LEU A 65 -1.87 6.63 15.88
N GLY A 66 -2.98 6.91 16.57
CA GLY A 66 -3.00 7.29 17.98
C GLY A 66 -3.69 6.21 18.79
N GLY A 67 -3.20 5.98 20.01
CA GLY A 67 -3.89 5.14 20.98
C GLY A 67 -4.97 5.90 21.73
N TYR A 68 -5.68 5.20 22.59
CA TYR A 68 -6.61 5.78 23.55
C TYR A 68 -5.87 6.45 24.70
N ALA A 69 -6.55 7.36 25.42
CA ALA A 69 -5.96 8.14 26.53
C ALA A 69 -5.37 7.29 27.67
N ASN A 70 -5.81 6.05 27.82
CA ASN A 70 -5.28 5.08 28.79
C ASN A 70 -3.95 4.41 28.35
N GLY A 71 -3.48 4.69 27.13
CA GLY A 71 -2.26 4.14 26.54
C GLY A 71 -2.42 2.79 25.83
N THR A 72 -3.65 2.43 25.42
CA THR A 72 -3.95 1.19 24.68
C THR A 72 -4.26 1.46 23.20
N PHE A 73 -4.10 0.45 22.34
CA PHE A 73 -4.46 0.47 20.91
C PHE A 73 -5.76 -0.28 20.60
N LYS A 74 -6.08 -1.29 21.41
CA LYS A 74 -7.22 -2.22 21.27
C LYS A 74 -7.26 -2.94 19.92
N PRO A 75 -6.24 -3.74 19.56
CA PRO A 75 -6.14 -4.39 18.24
C PRO A 75 -7.31 -5.34 17.90
N GLY A 76 -8.00 -5.87 18.90
CA GLY A 76 -9.18 -6.74 18.71
C GLY A 76 -10.52 -6.01 18.69
N SER A 77 -10.56 -4.70 18.91
CA SER A 77 -11.80 -3.92 18.82
C SER A 77 -12.09 -3.54 17.37
N PRO A 78 -13.38 -3.48 16.96
CA PRO A 78 -13.73 -3.03 15.62
C PRO A 78 -13.31 -1.58 15.42
N LEU A 79 -12.67 -1.31 14.28
CA LEU A 79 -12.25 0.03 13.87
C LEU A 79 -13.46 0.84 13.41
N ASN A 80 -13.69 2.02 13.98
CA ASN A 80 -14.77 2.90 13.55
C ASN A 80 -14.39 3.65 12.27
N ARG A 81 -15.39 4.01 11.45
CA ARG A 81 -15.22 4.84 10.24
C ARG A 81 -14.51 6.17 10.53
N ALA A 82 -14.80 6.79 11.69
CA ALA A 82 -14.13 8.03 12.09
C ALA A 82 -12.64 7.82 12.38
N GLU A 83 -12.27 6.72 13.05
CA GLU A 83 -10.88 6.38 13.35
C GLU A 83 -10.12 6.05 12.06
N PHE A 84 -10.75 5.29 11.17
CA PHE A 84 -10.21 5.01 9.84
C PHE A 84 -10.00 6.27 9.00
N ALA A 85 -11.01 7.14 8.91
CA ALA A 85 -10.92 8.39 8.17
C ALA A 85 -9.84 9.32 8.75
N THR A 86 -9.67 9.33 10.07
CA THR A 86 -8.62 10.10 10.74
C THR A 86 -7.23 9.56 10.41
N ALA A 87 -7.05 8.24 10.45
CA ALA A 87 -5.79 7.61 10.05
C ALA A 87 -5.46 7.91 8.59
N LEU A 88 -6.45 7.83 7.69
CA LEU A 88 -6.28 8.22 6.29
C LEU A 88 -5.90 9.69 6.13
N GLY A 89 -6.60 10.60 6.78
CA GLY A 89 -6.30 12.03 6.73
C GLY A 89 -4.89 12.35 7.22
N ARG A 90 -4.42 11.70 8.30
CA ARG A 90 -3.06 11.84 8.81
C ARG A 90 -2.02 11.23 7.87
N SER A 91 -2.33 10.09 7.26
CA SER A 91 -1.45 9.48 6.26
C SER A 91 -1.29 10.39 5.02
N ASN A 92 -2.37 11.06 4.60
CA ASN A 92 -2.31 12.07 3.56
C ASN A 92 -1.47 13.27 4.00
N ALA A 93 -1.60 13.70 5.26
CA ALA A 93 -0.80 14.81 5.78
C ALA A 93 0.72 14.55 5.78
N LEU A 94 1.16 13.29 5.86
CA LEU A 94 2.56 12.91 5.67
C LEU A 94 2.98 12.94 4.20
N MET A 95 2.03 12.69 3.29
CA MET A 95 2.19 13.05 1.89
C MET A 95 2.17 14.57 1.71
N ASP A 96 1.55 15.32 2.63
CA ASP A 96 1.44 16.79 2.59
C ASP A 96 2.71 17.55 3.00
N GLY A 97 3.64 16.91 3.72
CA GLY A 97 5.05 17.37 3.75
C GLY A 97 5.72 17.36 2.37
N LYS A 98 5.08 16.72 1.37
CA LYS A 98 5.41 16.72 -0.07
C LYS A 98 4.26 17.23 -0.95
N MET A 99 3.11 17.59 -0.39
CA MET A 99 1.95 18.16 -1.09
C MET A 99 2.01 19.66 -0.87
N GLN A 100 2.95 20.29 -1.56
CA GLN A 100 2.84 21.71 -1.78
C GLN A 100 1.53 21.93 -2.52
N ASN A 101 0.64 22.74 -1.93
CA ASN A 101 -0.66 23.17 -2.46
C ASN A 101 -1.44 22.10 -3.26
N LEU A 102 -2.60 21.69 -2.76
CA LEU A 102 -3.51 20.83 -3.52
C LEU A 102 -3.72 21.31 -4.97
N MET A 103 -3.72 22.63 -5.19
CA MET A 103 -3.73 23.21 -6.54
C MET A 103 -2.43 22.96 -7.33
N THR A 104 -1.26 23.10 -6.73
CA THR A 104 0.03 22.76 -7.36
C THR A 104 0.10 21.29 -7.73
N VAL A 105 -0.39 20.37 -6.88
CA VAL A 105 -0.42 18.94 -7.23
C VAL A 105 -1.42 18.63 -8.34
N ILE A 106 -2.58 19.29 -8.35
CA ILE A 106 -3.54 19.13 -9.45
C ILE A 106 -2.92 19.63 -10.76
N CYS A 107 -2.26 20.78 -10.73
CA CYS A 107 -1.67 21.44 -11.91
C CYS A 107 -0.38 20.79 -12.41
N ASP A 108 0.42 20.18 -11.53
CA ASP A 108 1.61 19.42 -11.89
C ASP A 108 1.28 17.96 -12.25
N GLY A 109 0.19 17.42 -11.69
CA GLY A 109 -0.20 16.02 -11.82
C GLY A 109 -1.05 15.70 -13.05
N PHE A 110 -1.67 16.69 -13.68
CA PHE A 110 -2.54 16.49 -14.85
C PHE A 110 -2.09 17.37 -16.02
N LYS A 111 -1.89 16.78 -17.20
CA LYS A 111 -1.43 17.51 -18.38
C LYS A 111 -2.63 17.99 -19.18
N THR A 112 -2.51 19.14 -19.85
CA THR A 112 -3.55 19.63 -20.77
C THR A 112 -3.82 18.66 -21.92
N THR A 113 -2.88 17.76 -22.22
CA THR A 113 -3.04 16.66 -23.18
C THR A 113 -4.01 15.57 -22.74
N ASP A 114 -4.30 15.49 -21.44
CA ASP A 114 -5.17 14.46 -20.86
C ASP A 114 -6.65 14.83 -21.02
N PHE A 115 -6.96 16.06 -21.47
CA PHE A 115 -8.30 16.51 -21.80
C PHE A 115 -8.54 16.45 -23.31
N SER A 116 -9.63 15.81 -23.74
CA SER A 116 -10.03 15.76 -25.16
C SER A 116 -10.78 17.02 -25.62
N ASN A 117 -11.35 17.80 -24.70
CA ASN A 117 -12.12 19.00 -24.99
C ASN A 117 -11.28 20.28 -24.79
N GLU A 118 -11.18 21.12 -25.82
CA GLU A 118 -10.47 22.40 -25.79
C GLU A 118 -10.99 23.37 -24.72
N ASP A 119 -12.29 23.39 -24.44
CA ASP A 119 -12.87 24.22 -23.39
C ASP A 119 -12.41 23.78 -22.00
N ALA A 120 -12.24 22.47 -21.81
CA ALA A 120 -11.75 21.91 -20.55
C ALA A 120 -10.25 22.19 -20.37
N LYS A 121 -9.46 22.11 -21.45
CA LYS A 121 -8.04 22.50 -21.45
C LYS A 121 -7.85 23.96 -21.03
N SER A 122 -8.63 24.86 -21.64
CA SER A 122 -8.55 26.29 -21.38
C SER A 122 -8.90 26.63 -19.92
N LYS A 123 -10.00 26.05 -19.41
CA LYS A 123 -10.43 26.26 -18.02
C LYS A 123 -9.45 25.70 -17.00
N PHE A 124 -8.90 24.50 -17.24
CA PHE A 124 -7.89 23.91 -16.37
C PHE A 124 -6.62 24.75 -16.30
N THR A 125 -6.13 25.21 -17.46
CA THR A 125 -4.97 26.11 -17.54
C THR A 125 -5.21 27.42 -16.77
N ALA A 126 -6.42 27.99 -16.87
CA ALA A 126 -6.79 29.20 -16.13
C ALA A 126 -6.81 28.96 -14.62
N LEU A 127 -7.42 27.87 -14.14
CA LEU A 127 -7.44 27.51 -12.72
C LEU A 127 -6.03 27.37 -12.14
N CYS A 128 -5.15 26.73 -12.90
CA CYS A 128 -3.75 26.56 -12.52
C CYS A 128 -2.95 27.87 -12.51
N ALA A 129 -3.27 28.82 -13.40
CA ALA A 129 -2.63 30.13 -13.41
C ALA A 129 -3.16 31.07 -12.31
N THR A 130 -4.41 30.92 -11.89
CA THR A 130 -5.04 31.79 -10.89
C THR A 130 -4.92 31.29 -9.45
N GLY A 131 -4.58 30.01 -9.24
CA GLY A 131 -4.34 29.44 -7.91
C GLY A 131 -5.55 29.44 -6.99
N LEU A 132 -6.77 29.41 -7.55
CA LEU A 132 -8.05 29.62 -6.88
C LEU A 132 -9.00 28.45 -7.15
#